data_AF-A0A4S0IUU8-F1
#
_entry.id   AF-A0A4S0IUU8-F1
#
_cell.length_a   1.000
_cell.length_b   1.000
_cell.length_c   1.000
_cell.angle_alpha   90.00
_cell.angle_beta   90.00
_cell.angle_gamma   90.00
#
_symmetry.space_group_name_H-M   'P 1'
#
loop_
_entity.id
_entity.type
_entity.pdbx_description
1 polymer ?
#
loop_
_entity_poly.entity_id
_entity_poly.type
_entity_poly.pdbx_seq_one_letter_code
_entity_poly.pdbx_strand_id
1 'polypeptide(L)'
;LHIGGYDVSFTNSALFMVVTVLVASAFLYMSTASRSLIPGRLQSVSEMAYEFVGNMLRDAAGKQGMQFFPLVFSLFMFVLVANLIGLFPYFFTVTSHIIVTFTLAALVI
;
A
#
# COMPACT_ATOMS: atom_id res chain seq x y z
N LEU A 1 -11.31 -23.51 4.90
CA LEU A 1 -12.56 -23.41 5.69
C LEU A 1 -13.68 -23.35 4.67
N HIS A 2 -14.51 -24.40 4.54
CA HIS A 2 -15.56 -24.41 3.52
C HIS A 2 -16.77 -23.63 4.02
N ILE A 3 -17.00 -22.43 3.46
CA ILE A 3 -18.20 -21.63 3.72
C ILE A 3 -18.96 -21.55 2.40
N GLY A 4 -20.19 -22.06 2.38
CA GLY A 4 -21.09 -21.94 1.22
C GLY A 4 -20.61 -22.65 -0.05
N GLY A 5 -19.80 -23.72 0.06
CA GLY A 5 -19.27 -24.46 -1.10
C GLY A 5 -17.98 -23.89 -1.70
N TYR A 6 -17.51 -22.75 -1.20
CA TYR A 6 -16.22 -22.16 -1.58
C TYR A 6 -15.16 -22.46 -0.52
N ASP A 7 -13.94 -22.76 -0.97
CA ASP A 7 -12.81 -22.94 -0.06
C ASP A 7 -12.23 -21.58 0.35
N VAL A 8 -12.75 -21.04 1.45
CA VAL A 8 -12.22 -19.83 2.08
C VAL A 8 -11.15 -20.24 3.08
N SER A 9 -10.09 -20.88 2.60
CA SER A 9 -8.93 -21.18 3.42
C SER A 9 -8.03 -19.96 3.55
N PHE A 10 -7.59 -19.67 4.78
CA PHE A 10 -6.62 -18.62 5.03
C PHE A 10 -5.25 -19.10 4.54
N THR A 11 -4.83 -18.58 3.38
CA THR A 11 -3.59 -18.98 2.71
C THR A 11 -2.41 -18.12 3.16
N ASN A 12 -1.19 -18.56 2.85
CA ASN A 12 0.00 -17.72 3.03
C ASN A 12 -0.15 -16.37 2.32
N SER A 13 -0.73 -16.34 1.12
CA SER A 13 -1.02 -15.09 0.41
C SER A 13 -1.93 -14.15 1.21
N ALA A 14 -3.01 -14.69 1.79
CA ALA A 14 -3.91 -13.91 2.65
C ALA A 14 -3.21 -13.39 3.91
N LEU A 15 -2.36 -14.22 4.54
CA LEU A 15 -1.56 -13.82 5.69
C LEU A 15 -0.63 -12.64 5.35
N PHE A 16 0.15 -12.77 4.27
CA PHE A 16 1.10 -11.73 3.89
C PHE A 16 0.41 -10.46 3.41
N MET A 17 -0.80 -10.54 2.81
CA MET A 17 -1.62 -9.35 2.53
C MET A 17 -1.99 -8.58 3.79
N VAL A 18 -2.43 -9.29 4.84
CA VAL A 18 -2.74 -8.65 6.13
C VAL A 18 -1.49 -8.02 6.74
N VAL A 19 -0.35 -8.73 6.70
CA VAL A 19 0.92 -8.19 7.18
C VAL A 19 1.32 -6.93 6.40
N THR A 20 1.20 -6.92 5.07
CA THR A 20 1.48 -5.74 4.24
C THR A 20 0.64 -4.54 4.69
N VAL A 21 -0.67 -4.73 4.86
CA VAL A 21 -1.56 -3.65 5.29
C VAL A 21 -1.18 -3.16 6.69
N LEU A 22 -0.95 -4.07 7.64
CA LEU A 22 -0.53 -3.72 9.00
C LEU A 22 0.78 -2.94 9.01
N VAL A 23 1.79 -3.38 8.25
CA VAL A 23 3.09 -2.70 8.16
C VAL A 23 2.95 -1.33 7.51
N ALA A 24 2.21 -1.20 6.41
CA ALA A 24 1.98 0.07 5.76
C ALA A 24 1.24 1.07 6.67
N SER A 25 0.17 0.62 7.32
CA SER A 25 -0.60 1.44 8.26
C SER A 25 0.20 1.82 9.50
N ALA A 26 0.95 0.88 10.09
CA ALA A 26 1.82 1.14 11.23
C ALA A 26 2.92 2.15 10.88
N PHE A 27 3.56 1.99 9.72
CA PHE A 27 4.57 2.92 9.23
C PHE A 27 4.01 4.35 9.10
N LEU A 28 2.88 4.52 8.42
CA LEU A 28 2.26 5.83 8.23
C LEU A 28 1.76 6.44 9.55
N TYR A 29 1.21 5.62 10.44
CA TYR A 29 0.77 6.06 11.76
C TYR A 29 1.96 6.57 12.59
N MET A 30 3.03 5.77 12.69
CA MET A 30 4.23 6.13 13.44
C MET A 30 4.94 7.35 12.86
N SER A 31 5.00 7.48 11.53
CA SER A 31 5.66 8.61 10.88
C SER A 31 4.90 9.92 11.06
N THR A 32 3.57 9.86 11.19
CA THR A 32 2.68 11.03 11.31
C THR A 32 2.37 11.39 12.78
N ALA A 33 2.59 10.47 13.73
CA ALA A 33 2.25 10.65 15.13
C ALA A 33 3.00 11.79 15.83
N SER A 34 4.26 12.07 15.44
CA SER A 34 5.10 13.03 16.15
C SER A 34 4.77 14.50 15.86
N ARG A 35 4.01 14.80 14.79
CA ARG A 35 3.60 16.15 14.31
C ARG A 35 4.58 17.29 14.67
N SER A 36 5.89 17.05 14.58
CA SER A 36 6.90 18.02 15.01
C SER A 36 7.14 19.01 13.89
N LEU A 37 7.32 20.29 14.24
CA LEU A 37 7.60 21.36 13.28
C LEU A 37 8.92 21.13 12.52
N ILE A 38 9.88 20.48 13.16
CA ILE A 38 11.10 19.97 12.52
C ILE A 38 10.89 18.48 12.29
N PRO A 39 10.82 18.01 11.02
CA PRO A 39 10.52 16.62 10.73
C PRO A 39 11.68 15.72 11.17
N GLY A 40 11.35 14.66 11.92
CA GLY A 40 12.29 13.58 12.21
C GLY A 40 12.50 12.67 11.00
N ARG A 41 13.50 11.78 11.04
CA ARG A 41 13.87 10.90 9.91
C ARG A 41 12.68 10.13 9.31
N LEU A 42 11.84 9.51 10.15
CA LEU A 42 10.68 8.73 9.69
C LEU A 42 9.58 9.61 9.10
N GLN A 43 9.33 10.78 9.69
CA GLN A 43 8.39 11.76 9.18
C GLN A 43 8.82 12.23 7.78
N SER A 44 10.11 12.56 7.60
CA SER A 44 10.65 12.98 6.29
C SER A 44 10.46 11.95 5.20
N VAL A 45 10.62 10.64 5.49
CA VAL A 45 10.38 9.58 4.50
C VAL A 45 8.91 9.57 4.07
N SER A 46 7.98 9.67 5.02
CA SER A 46 6.55 9.68 4.69
C SER A 46 6.09 10.97 4.00
N GLU A 47 6.65 12.12 4.37
CA GLU A 47 6.37 13.40 3.71
C GLU A 47 6.89 13.37 2.26
N MET A 48 8.10 12.86 2.04
CA MET A 48 8.65 12.69 0.70
C MET A 48 7.79 11.76 -0.15
N ALA A 49 7.31 10.64 0.39
CA ALA A 49 6.40 9.74 -0.32
C ALA A 49 5.06 10.43 -0.65
N TYR A 50 4.50 11.18 0.30
CA TYR A 50 3.25 11.93 0.13
C TYR A 50 3.38 12.99 -0.97
N GLU A 51 4.44 13.80 -0.93
CA GLU A 51 4.73 14.82 -1.94
C GLU A 51 5.02 14.20 -3.30
N PHE A 52 5.78 13.11 -3.36
CA PHE A 52 6.08 12.39 -4.60
C PHE A 52 4.80 11.93 -5.29
N VAL A 53 3.92 11.22 -4.58
CA VAL A 53 2.64 10.75 -5.13
C VAL A 53 1.73 11.93 -5.47
N GLY A 54 1.73 12.98 -4.65
CA GLY A 54 0.87 14.15 -4.84
C GLY A 54 1.25 14.96 -6.07
N ASN A 55 2.55 15.12 -6.32
CA ASN A 55 3.05 15.78 -7.52
C ASN A 55 2.82 14.92 -8.75
N MET A 56 3.12 13.61 -8.68
CA MET A 56 2.86 12.66 -9.77
C MET A 56 1.39 12.68 -10.21
N LEU A 57 0.45 12.61 -9.26
CA LEU A 57 -0.98 12.62 -9.57
C LEU A 57 -1.42 13.97 -10.15
N ARG A 58 -0.90 15.07 -9.62
CA ARG A 58 -1.23 16.42 -10.12
C ARG A 58 -0.72 16.64 -11.53
N ASP A 59 0.47 16.15 -11.85
CA ASP A 59 1.06 16.26 -13.17
C ASP A 59 0.31 15.37 -14.18
N ALA A 60 -0.14 14.19 -13.76
CA ALA A 60 -0.85 13.25 -14.63
C ALA A 60 -2.34 13.59 -14.84
N ALA A 61 -3.05 14.01 -13.80
CA ALA A 61 -4.52 14.17 -13.80
C ALA A 61 -5.00 15.58 -13.44
N GLY A 62 -4.08 16.52 -13.22
CA GLY A 62 -4.40 17.91 -12.86
C GLY A 62 -5.00 18.06 -11.46
N LYS A 63 -5.45 19.28 -11.15
CA LYS A 63 -6.07 19.59 -9.84
C LYS A 63 -7.36 18.82 -9.58
N GLN A 64 -8.12 18.51 -10.62
CA GLN A 64 -9.37 17.74 -10.53
C GLN A 64 -9.11 16.27 -10.16
N GLY A 65 -7.97 15.71 -10.58
CA GLY A 65 -7.56 14.37 -10.21
C GLY A 65 -7.17 14.19 -8.75
N MET A 66 -6.87 15.28 -8.03
CA MET A 66 -6.47 15.22 -6.62
C MET A 66 -7.57 14.69 -5.68
N GLN A 67 -8.83 14.63 -6.11
CA GLN A 67 -9.89 13.95 -5.35
C GLN A 67 -9.61 12.45 -5.18
N PHE A 68 -8.87 11.84 -6.11
CA PHE A 68 -8.46 10.43 -6.06
C PHE A 68 -7.14 10.22 -5.32
N PHE A 69 -6.53 11.29 -4.79
CA PHE A 69 -5.26 11.21 -4.09
C PHE A 69 -5.23 10.15 -2.98
N PRO A 70 -6.24 10.04 -2.09
CA PRO A 70 -6.23 9.01 -1.05
C PRO A 70 -6.16 7.59 -1.63
N LEU A 71 -6.87 7.33 -2.72
CA LEU A 71 -6.85 6.03 -3.38
C LEU A 71 -5.49 5.74 -3.99
N VAL A 72 -4.94 6.67 -4.79
CA VAL A 72 -3.64 6.52 -5.45
C VAL A 72 -2.52 6.36 -4.43
N PHE A 73 -2.53 7.15 -3.36
CA PHE A 73 -1.56 7.04 -2.27
C PHE A 73 -1.66 5.69 -1.54
N SER A 74 -2.87 5.22 -1.26
CA SER A 74 -3.08 3.91 -0.61
C SER A 74 -2.58 2.76 -1.49
N LEU A 75 -2.87 2.79 -2.79
CA LEU A 75 -2.41 1.78 -3.74
C LEU A 75 -0.89 1.78 -3.86
N PHE A 76 -0.30 2.97 -3.97
CA PHE A 76 1.16 3.13 -4.00
C PHE A 76 1.81 2.55 -2.75
N MET A 77 1.35 2.93 -1.56
CA MET A 77 1.90 2.44 -0.29
C MET A 77 1.73 0.93 -0.14
N PHE A 78 0.57 0.39 -0.51
CA PHE A 78 0.34 -1.05 -0.47
C PHE A 78 1.31 -1.81 -1.38
N VAL A 79 1.41 -1.42 -2.65
CA VAL A 79 2.28 -2.09 -3.63
C VAL A 79 3.75 -1.94 -3.26
N LEU A 80 4.17 -0.74 -2.81
CA LEU A 80 5.53 -0.49 -2.34
C LEU A 80 5.91 -1.42 -1.18
N VAL A 81 5.09 -1.47 -0.14
CA VAL A 81 5.35 -2.31 1.05
C VAL A 81 5.28 -3.79 0.69
N ALA A 82 4.30 -4.21 -0.12
CA ALA A 82 4.19 -5.59 -0.58
C ALA A 82 5.47 -6.05 -1.31
N ASN A 83 5.99 -5.19 -2.20
CA ASN A 83 7.20 -5.48 -2.96
C ASN A 83 8.45 -5.45 -2.08
N LEU A 84 8.57 -4.52 -1.13
CA LEU A 84 9.69 -4.47 -0.18
C LEU A 84 9.71 -5.70 0.73
N ILE A 85 8.56 -6.13 1.24
CA ILE A 85 8.43 -7.37 2.01
C ILE A 85 8.84 -8.58 1.15
N GLY A 86 8.45 -8.58 -0.12
CA GLY A 86 8.81 -9.62 -1.08
C GLY A 86 10.31 -9.75 -1.38
N LEU A 87 11.14 -8.75 -1.06
CA LEU A 87 12.59 -8.83 -1.21
C LEU A 87 13.27 -9.65 -0.10
N PHE A 88 12.59 -9.84 1.04
CA PHE A 88 13.16 -10.63 2.14
C PHE A 88 13.11 -12.12 1.79
N PRO A 89 14.22 -12.86 1.93
CA PRO A 89 14.21 -14.30 1.75
C PRO A 89 13.21 -14.92 2.72
N TYR A 90 12.50 -15.96 2.27
CA TYR A 90 11.43 -16.68 2.98
C TYR A 90 10.07 -15.95 3.09
N PHE A 91 9.94 -14.70 2.64
CA PHE A 91 8.66 -14.01 2.61
C PHE A 91 7.88 -14.29 1.31
N PHE A 92 6.56 -14.32 1.40
CA PHE A 92 5.70 -14.60 0.25
C PHE A 92 5.43 -13.34 -0.57
N THR A 93 5.73 -13.37 -1.85
CA THR A 93 5.50 -12.27 -2.79
C THR A 93 4.04 -12.25 -3.27
N VAL A 94 3.19 -11.53 -2.54
CA VAL A 94 1.76 -11.41 -2.88
C VAL A 94 1.55 -10.86 -4.30
N THR A 95 2.38 -9.92 -4.74
CA THR A 95 2.30 -9.27 -6.06
C THR A 95 2.66 -10.19 -7.22
N SER A 96 3.23 -11.39 -6.97
CA SER A 96 3.47 -12.40 -8.01
C SER A 96 2.19 -13.12 -8.46
N HIS A 97 1.10 -13.00 -7.70
CA HIS A 97 -0.19 -13.60 -8.07
C HIS A 97 -0.97 -12.68 -9.00
N ILE A 98 -1.23 -13.16 -10.22
CA ILE A 98 -1.99 -12.39 -11.22
C ILE A 98 -3.38 -12.01 -10.73
N ILE A 99 -4.03 -12.85 -9.91
CA ILE A 99 -5.34 -12.54 -9.35
C ILE A 99 -5.30 -11.28 -8.47
N VAL A 100 -4.20 -11.05 -7.74
CA VAL A 100 -4.06 -9.88 -6.88
C VAL A 100 -3.85 -8.63 -7.73
N THR A 101 -2.89 -8.66 -8.66
CA THR A 101 -2.60 -7.49 -9.51
C THR A 101 -3.78 -7.14 -10.42
N PHE A 102 -4.48 -8.15 -10.94
CA PHE A 102 -5.71 -7.97 -11.70
C PHE A 102 -6.84 -7.35 -10.87
N THR A 103 -7.02 -7.80 -9.62
CA THR A 103 -8.05 -7.22 -8.73
C THR A 103 -7.74 -5.75 -8.43
N LEU A 104 -6.47 -5.40 -8.18
CA LEU A 104 -6.06 -4.01 -7.99
C LEU A 104 -6.29 -3.16 -9.24
N ALA A 105 -6.03 -3.71 -10.43
CA ALA A 105 -6.31 -3.01 -11.69
C ALA A 105 -7.81 -2.80 -11.90
N ALA A 106 -8.63 -3.83 -11.65
CA ALA A 106 -10.09 -3.76 -11.75
C ALA A 106 -10.72 -2.81 -10.71
N LEU A 107 -10.04 -2.52 -9.60
CA LEU A 107 -10.48 -1.51 -8.63
C LEU A 107 -10.29 -0.08 -9.17
N VAL A 108 -9.28 0.14 -10.01
CA VAL A 108 -8.92 1.47 -10.53
C VAL A 108 -9.70 1.83 -11.80
N ILE A 109 -10.08 0.84 -12.61
CA ILE A 109 -10.83 0.99 -13.88
C ILE A 109 -12.33 1.04 -13.60
#